data_AF-U6KCE2-F1
#
_entry.id   AF-U6KCE2-F1
#
_cell.length_a   1.000
_cell.length_b   1.000
_cell.length_c   1.000
_cell.angle_alpha   90.00
_cell.angle_beta   90.00
_cell.angle_gamma   90.00
#
_symmetry.space_group_name_H-M   'P 1'
#
loop_
_entity.id
_entity.type
_entity.pdbx_description
1 polymer ?
#
loop_
_entity_poly.entity_id
_entity_poly.type
_entity_poly.pdbx_seq_one_letter_code
_entity_poly.pdbx_strand_id
1 'polypeptide(L)'
;MRHSKSNSLTLRGILFADSEDPERSTDGFKTGTYAFMALESETPDCAAAVSHWKDAASNFTTIPPAKTEEEKDIYEKQHSVSFVAMYNPSENAAADCRVVTCTLPAASEPSTGSFRNSGEDKKGYALLCMTTPEALTDTKAPFTEEQWNKIKASLTGSASAAAPSLIIVAIASLGLLAL
;
A
#
# COMPACT_ATOMS: atom_id res chain seq x y z
N MET A 1 10.41 35.29 -28.65
CA MET A 1 10.57 34.98 -27.22
C MET A 1 9.32 34.20 -26.79
N ARG A 2 9.47 32.92 -26.43
CA ARG A 2 8.36 32.03 -26.02
C ARG A 2 8.10 32.23 -24.53
N HIS A 3 6.88 32.58 -24.14
CA HIS A 3 6.44 32.47 -22.75
C HIS A 3 5.86 31.06 -22.53
N SER A 4 6.56 30.27 -21.73
CA SER A 4 6.09 28.98 -21.22
C SER A 4 5.07 29.23 -20.12
N LYS A 5 3.80 28.91 -20.37
CA LYS A 5 2.77 28.87 -19.31
C LYS A 5 2.87 27.52 -18.60
N SER A 6 3.15 27.59 -17.30
CA SER A 6 3.23 26.46 -16.38
C SER A 6 1.87 25.73 -16.33
N ASN A 7 1.85 24.47 -16.75
CA ASN A 7 0.69 23.58 -16.64
C ASN A 7 0.58 23.06 -15.19
N SER A 8 -0.13 23.81 -14.34
CA SER A 8 -0.66 23.27 -13.10
C SER A 8 -1.85 22.37 -13.44
N LEU A 9 -1.58 21.07 -13.62
CA LEU A 9 -2.64 20.06 -13.74
C LEU A 9 -3.42 20.04 -12.42
N THR A 10 -4.58 20.67 -12.42
CA THR A 10 -5.52 20.61 -11.30
C THR A 10 -6.19 19.24 -11.35
N LEU A 11 -5.99 18.43 -10.31
CA LEU A 11 -6.53 17.08 -10.12
C LEU A 11 -8.08 16.97 -10.27
N ARG A 12 -8.78 18.11 -10.36
CA ARG A 12 -10.22 18.20 -10.61
C ARG A 12 -10.68 17.78 -12.02
N GLY A 13 -9.78 17.75 -13.01
CA GLY A 13 -10.16 17.45 -14.40
C GLY A 13 -10.38 15.96 -14.72
N ILE A 14 -9.90 15.05 -13.89
CA ILE A 14 -9.90 13.60 -14.21
C ILE A 14 -11.22 12.93 -13.77
N LEU A 15 -11.96 13.52 -12.83
CA LEU A 15 -13.17 12.91 -12.26
C LEU A 15 -14.46 13.24 -13.04
N PHE A 16 -14.43 14.18 -13.99
CA PHE A 16 -15.64 14.63 -14.70
C PHE A 16 -15.34 14.87 -16.19
N ALA A 17 -15.07 13.82 -16.95
CA ALA A 17 -15.14 13.86 -18.40
C ALA A 17 -16.08 12.74 -18.85
N ASP A 18 -17.38 13.05 -18.89
CA ASP A 18 -18.40 12.22 -19.55
C ASP A 18 -18.56 12.74 -20.98
N SER A 19 -18.35 11.87 -21.99
CA SER A 19 -18.86 12.02 -23.36
C SER A 19 -18.64 10.72 -24.15
N GLU A 20 -19.67 9.88 -24.12
CA GLU A 20 -20.28 9.08 -25.21
C GLU A 20 -19.39 8.40 -26.31
N ASP A 21 -19.40 7.04 -26.24
CA ASP A 21 -19.34 5.98 -27.30
C ASP A 21 -17.99 5.50 -27.92
N PRO A 22 -17.84 4.25 -28.44
CA PRO A 22 -18.30 2.89 -28.03
C PRO A 22 -17.14 1.93 -27.65
N GLU A 23 -17.44 0.81 -26.97
CA GLU A 23 -16.54 -0.36 -26.75
C GLU A 23 -15.17 -0.08 -26.08
N ARG A 24 -15.15 0.75 -25.04
CA ARG A 24 -14.04 0.81 -24.08
C ARG A 24 -14.32 -0.21 -22.98
N SER A 25 -13.42 -1.17 -22.76
CA SER A 25 -13.53 -2.12 -21.65
C SER A 25 -13.93 -1.37 -20.38
N THR A 26 -15.15 -1.63 -19.88
CA THR A 26 -15.72 -1.01 -18.67
C THR A 26 -15.09 -1.56 -17.40
N ASP A 27 -13.81 -1.92 -17.47
CA ASP A 27 -13.06 -2.32 -16.29
C ASP A 27 -12.67 -1.01 -15.59
N GLY A 28 -13.60 -0.51 -14.78
CA GLY A 28 -13.35 0.61 -13.88
C GLY A 28 -12.15 0.32 -12.97
N PHE A 29 -11.73 1.31 -12.19
CA PHE A 29 -10.69 1.07 -11.18
C PHE A 29 -11.08 -0.13 -10.32
N LYS A 30 -10.19 -1.13 -10.26
CA LYS A 30 -10.39 -2.29 -9.39
C LYS A 30 -10.52 -1.80 -7.95
N THR A 31 -11.56 -2.25 -7.26
CA THR A 31 -11.72 -1.96 -5.84
C THR A 31 -10.63 -2.68 -5.05
N GLY A 32 -10.17 -2.04 -3.99
CA GLY A 32 -9.06 -2.52 -3.20
C GLY A 32 -9.00 -1.85 -1.84
N THR A 33 -8.27 -2.47 -0.91
CA THR A 33 -8.05 -1.92 0.42
C THR A 33 -6.65 -1.33 0.49
N TYR A 34 -6.53 -0.12 1.05
CA TYR A 34 -5.25 0.57 1.13
C TYR A 34 -4.54 0.33 2.47
N ALA A 35 -3.27 -0.03 2.38
CA ALA A 35 -2.32 0.01 3.48
C ALA A 35 -1.44 1.26 3.39
N PHE A 36 -1.16 1.84 4.55
CA PHE A 36 -0.38 3.08 4.69
C PHE A 36 0.70 2.89 5.75
N MET A 37 1.88 3.46 5.49
CA MET A 37 2.93 3.66 6.48
C MET A 37 3.66 4.97 6.20
N ALA A 38 3.81 5.84 7.20
CA ALA A 38 4.66 7.02 7.07
C ALA A 38 6.14 6.60 6.98
N LEU A 39 6.93 7.30 6.17
CA LEU A 39 8.34 7.05 5.96
C LEU A 39 9.18 8.24 6.40
N GLU A 40 10.41 7.96 6.87
CA GLU A 40 11.39 9.00 7.20
C GLU A 40 12.08 9.58 5.95
N SER A 41 12.08 8.84 4.83
CA SER A 41 12.68 9.25 3.56
C SER A 41 11.93 8.67 2.35
N GLU A 42 12.33 9.07 1.14
CA GLU A 42 11.79 8.53 -0.13
C GLU A 42 12.19 7.06 -0.40
N THR A 43 13.14 6.53 0.37
CA THR A 43 13.55 5.12 0.24
C THR A 43 12.88 4.30 1.34
N PRO A 44 11.96 3.38 1.02
CA PRO A 44 11.28 2.57 2.01
C PRO A 44 12.20 1.43 2.50
N ASP A 45 12.20 1.20 3.81
CA ASP A 45 12.75 -0.03 4.39
C ASP A 45 11.67 -1.10 4.38
N CYS A 46 11.84 -2.12 3.54
CA CYS A 46 10.89 -3.22 3.41
C CYS A 46 10.71 -4.02 4.71
N ALA A 47 11.76 -4.20 5.51
CA ALA A 47 11.68 -4.92 6.77
C ALA A 47 10.90 -4.11 7.81
N ALA A 48 11.15 -2.80 7.87
CA ALA A 48 10.38 -1.89 8.70
C ALA A 48 8.89 -1.86 8.28
N ALA A 49 8.61 -1.88 6.97
CA ALA A 49 7.25 -1.96 6.44
C ALA A 49 6.51 -3.22 6.89
N VAL A 50 7.14 -4.38 6.68
CA VAL A 50 6.58 -5.67 7.10
C VAL A 50 6.36 -5.71 8.61
N SER A 51 7.33 -5.23 9.41
CA SER A 51 7.18 -5.16 10.87
C SER A 51 6.03 -4.25 11.28
N HIS A 52 5.96 -3.05 10.70
CA HIS A 52 4.91 -2.08 10.98
C HIS A 52 3.53 -2.69 10.80
N TRP A 53 3.26 -3.33 9.65
CA TRP A 53 1.95 -3.94 9.43
C TRP A 53 1.70 -5.14 10.34
N LYS A 54 2.72 -5.94 10.69
CA LYS A 54 2.58 -7.05 11.65
C LYS A 54 2.16 -6.58 13.03
N ASP A 55 2.68 -5.46 13.51
CA ASP A 55 2.41 -4.94 14.86
C ASP A 55 0.93 -4.60 15.07
N ALA A 56 0.20 -4.27 14.00
CA ALA A 56 -1.23 -4.03 14.04
C ALA A 56 -2.07 -5.28 14.38
N ALA A 57 -1.51 -6.48 14.30
CA ALA A 57 -2.20 -7.69 14.76
C ALA A 57 -2.65 -7.58 16.22
N SER A 58 -1.88 -6.86 17.04
CA SER A 58 -2.20 -6.62 18.46
C SER A 58 -3.45 -5.76 18.68
N ASN A 59 -3.94 -5.06 17.66
CA ASN A 59 -5.23 -4.36 17.72
C ASN A 59 -6.42 -5.34 17.78
N PHE A 60 -6.21 -6.60 17.40
CA PHE A 60 -7.25 -7.63 17.30
C PHE A 60 -7.03 -8.73 18.33
N THR A 61 -7.91 -8.81 19.33
CA THR A 61 -7.91 -9.90 20.34
C THR A 61 -8.66 -11.13 19.85
N THR A 62 -9.64 -10.92 18.96
CA THR A 62 -10.40 -11.94 18.24
C THR A 62 -10.13 -11.84 16.75
N ILE A 63 -10.78 -12.68 15.94
CA ILE A 63 -10.78 -12.50 14.50
C ILE A 63 -11.28 -11.08 14.16
N PRO A 64 -10.61 -10.35 13.24
CA PRO A 64 -11.07 -9.05 12.78
C PRO A 64 -12.52 -9.13 12.26
N PRO A 65 -13.42 -8.24 12.71
CA PRO A 65 -14.82 -8.27 12.32
C PRO A 65 -15.08 -7.65 10.95
N ALA A 66 -16.32 -7.72 10.45
CA ALA A 66 -16.72 -6.89 9.32
C ALA A 66 -16.66 -5.40 9.71
N LYS A 67 -16.60 -4.50 8.72
CA LYS A 67 -16.65 -3.05 8.97
C LYS A 67 -18.09 -2.55 9.04
N THR A 68 -18.90 -3.14 9.92
CA THR A 68 -20.27 -2.67 10.17
C THR A 68 -20.25 -1.34 10.92
N GLU A 69 -21.40 -0.67 11.04
CA GLU A 69 -21.51 0.56 11.82
C GLU A 69 -21.18 0.37 13.31
N GLU A 70 -21.43 -0.83 13.85
CA GLU A 70 -21.16 -1.16 15.25
C GLU A 70 -19.69 -1.50 15.52
N GLU A 71 -18.97 -2.00 14.51
CA GLU A 71 -17.60 -2.50 14.66
C GLU A 71 -16.54 -1.63 13.97
N LYS A 72 -16.95 -0.54 13.30
CA LYS A 72 -16.05 0.33 12.53
C LYS A 72 -14.95 1.01 13.36
N ASP A 73 -15.14 1.17 14.66
CA ASP A 73 -14.19 1.88 15.54
C ASP A 73 -12.79 1.25 15.53
N ILE A 74 -12.71 -0.09 15.41
CA ILE A 74 -11.42 -0.78 15.33
C ILE A 74 -10.64 -0.42 14.05
N TYR A 75 -11.37 0.05 13.02
CA TYR A 75 -10.87 0.43 11.71
C TYR A 75 -10.70 1.95 11.53
N GLU A 76 -11.04 2.77 12.52
CA GLU A 76 -10.64 4.20 12.53
C GLU A 76 -9.12 4.33 12.62
N LYS A 77 -8.46 3.34 13.23
CA LYS A 77 -7.02 3.19 13.14
C LYS A 77 -6.65 2.69 11.75
N GLN A 78 -6.08 3.57 10.93
CA GLN A 78 -5.55 3.21 9.61
C GLN A 78 -4.57 2.01 9.67
N HIS A 79 -3.89 1.82 10.80
CA HIS A 79 -3.01 0.69 11.05
C HIS A 79 -3.75 -0.66 11.04
N SER A 80 -4.97 -0.73 11.61
CA SER A 80 -5.85 -1.91 11.56
C SER A 80 -6.32 -2.20 10.13
N VAL A 81 -6.69 -1.17 9.37
CA VAL A 81 -7.07 -1.32 7.95
C VAL A 81 -5.90 -1.82 7.13
N SER A 82 -4.71 -1.28 7.38
CA SER A 82 -3.47 -1.66 6.68
C SER A 82 -3.10 -3.11 6.94
N PHE A 83 -3.32 -3.61 8.16
CA PHE A 83 -3.16 -5.03 8.47
C PHE A 83 -4.09 -5.90 7.62
N VAL A 84 -5.38 -5.57 7.58
CA VAL A 84 -6.36 -6.32 6.78
C VAL A 84 -6.00 -6.30 5.29
N ALA A 85 -5.59 -5.14 4.78
CA ALA A 85 -5.15 -4.99 3.39
C ALA A 85 -3.93 -5.87 3.08
N MET A 86 -2.89 -5.88 3.92
CA MET A 86 -1.65 -6.61 3.66
C MET A 86 -1.78 -8.12 3.83
N TYR A 87 -2.72 -8.58 4.66
CA TYR A 87 -3.02 -10.00 4.84
C TYR A 87 -4.22 -10.48 4.00
N ASN A 88 -4.53 -9.77 2.91
CA ASN A 88 -5.66 -10.08 2.01
C ASN A 88 -5.75 -11.59 1.72
N PRO A 89 -6.87 -12.25 2.08
CA PRO A 89 -6.96 -13.70 2.07
C PRO A 89 -7.24 -14.30 0.69
N SER A 90 -7.42 -13.46 -0.32
CA SER A 90 -7.80 -13.90 -1.66
C SER A 90 -6.67 -14.69 -2.31
N GLU A 91 -6.99 -15.79 -2.98
CA GLU A 91 -5.97 -16.68 -3.59
C GLU A 91 -5.10 -15.97 -4.63
N ASN A 92 -5.65 -14.96 -5.30
CA ASN A 92 -4.99 -14.12 -6.28
C ASN A 92 -4.74 -12.69 -5.76
N ALA A 93 -4.63 -12.51 -4.44
CA ALA A 93 -4.37 -11.21 -3.85
C ALA A 93 -3.08 -10.60 -4.44
N ALA A 94 -3.18 -9.36 -4.90
CA ALA A 94 -2.06 -8.60 -5.42
C ALA A 94 -1.95 -7.27 -4.68
N ALA A 95 -0.72 -6.81 -4.46
CA ALA A 95 -0.42 -5.50 -3.89
C ALA A 95 0.38 -4.66 -4.89
N ASP A 96 -0.10 -3.44 -5.19
CA ASP A 96 0.71 -2.42 -5.86
C ASP A 96 1.08 -1.36 -4.84
N CYS A 97 2.39 -1.20 -4.61
CA CYS A 97 2.96 -0.30 -3.61
C CYS A 97 3.75 0.82 -4.27
N ARG A 98 3.53 2.05 -3.80
CA ARG A 98 4.23 3.26 -4.25
C ARG A 98 4.70 4.07 -3.06
N VAL A 99 5.88 4.66 -3.19
CA VAL A 99 6.30 5.75 -2.31
C VAL A 99 5.62 7.02 -2.80
N VAL A 100 4.94 7.71 -1.89
CA VAL A 100 4.34 9.01 -2.14
C VAL A 100 5.12 10.08 -1.39
N THR A 101 5.37 11.20 -2.06
CA THR A 101 6.09 12.35 -1.50
C THR A 101 5.17 13.56 -1.47
N CYS A 102 4.90 14.07 -0.29
CA CYS A 102 4.18 15.32 -0.07
C CYS A 102 5.20 16.43 0.14
N THR A 103 5.17 17.47 -0.68
CA THR A 103 6.04 18.65 -0.54
C THR A 103 5.21 19.83 -0.07
N LEU A 104 5.61 20.44 1.05
CA LEU A 104 5.10 21.71 1.54
C LEU A 104 6.11 22.81 1.15
N PRO A 105 5.75 23.69 0.20
CA PRO A 105 6.64 24.76 -0.24
C PRO A 105 6.99 25.71 0.90
N ALA A 106 8.21 26.24 0.89
CA ALA A 106 8.57 27.34 1.78
C ALA A 106 7.64 28.55 1.54
N ALA A 107 7.01 29.06 2.59
CA ALA A 107 6.15 30.23 2.49
C ALA A 107 6.95 31.46 2.02
N SER A 108 6.49 32.13 0.97
CA SER A 108 7.00 33.44 0.57
C SER A 108 6.26 34.52 1.38
N GLU A 109 6.73 34.83 2.58
CA GLU A 109 6.21 35.97 3.36
C GLU A 109 6.54 37.30 2.64
N PRO A 110 5.59 38.25 2.49
CA PRO A 110 5.88 39.57 1.94
C PRO A 110 6.67 40.40 2.95
N SER A 111 7.68 41.08 2.43
CA SER A 111 8.76 41.61 3.23
C SER A 111 8.44 42.91 3.99
N THR A 112 8.38 42.88 5.33
CA THR A 112 8.76 44.02 6.18
C THR A 112 9.56 43.58 7.41
N GLY A 113 10.90 43.74 7.35
CA GLY A 113 11.79 43.75 8.51
C GLY A 113 12.46 42.42 8.87
N SER A 114 13.73 42.29 8.50
CA SER A 114 14.69 41.23 8.88
C SER A 114 14.51 39.86 8.21
N PHE A 115 15.00 39.72 6.97
CA PHE A 115 15.00 38.46 6.20
C PHE A 115 16.33 37.72 6.35
N ARG A 116 16.44 36.87 7.37
CA ARG A 116 17.12 35.59 7.15
C ARG A 116 16.06 34.64 6.61
N ASN A 117 15.90 34.64 5.28
CA ASN A 117 15.08 33.64 4.60
C ASN A 117 15.85 32.32 4.60
N SER A 118 15.41 31.34 5.40
CA SER A 118 16.04 30.01 5.48
C SER A 118 15.03 28.88 5.40
N GLY A 119 13.93 29.06 4.67
CA GLY A 119 12.95 27.99 4.49
C GLY A 119 13.31 27.10 3.31
N GLU A 120 13.88 25.92 3.54
CA GLU A 120 13.85 24.83 2.55
C GLU A 120 12.43 24.24 2.49
N ASP A 121 12.05 23.67 1.33
CA ASP A 121 10.79 22.92 1.19
C ASP A 121 10.76 21.74 2.18
N LYS A 122 9.65 21.59 2.90
CA LYS A 122 9.46 20.46 3.82
C LYS A 122 8.87 19.29 3.05
N LYS A 123 9.47 18.11 3.16
CA LYS A 123 8.97 16.89 2.55
C LYS A 123 8.46 15.91 3.60
N GLY A 124 7.35 15.25 3.30
CA GLY A 124 6.85 14.08 4.00
C GLY A 124 6.74 12.91 3.03
N TYR A 125 6.97 11.70 3.52
CA TYR A 125 6.98 10.49 2.69
C TYR A 125 6.04 9.43 3.28
N ALA A 126 5.47 8.60 2.43
CA ALA A 126 4.72 7.42 2.87
C ALA A 126 4.83 6.28 1.86
N LEU A 127 4.72 5.06 2.35
CA LEU A 127 4.49 3.87 1.54
C LEU A 127 2.97 3.63 1.49
N LEU A 128 2.41 3.73 0.29
CA LEU A 128 1.00 3.47 0.03
C LEU A 128 0.89 2.19 -0.82
N CYS A 129 0.19 1.19 -0.30
CA CYS A 129 -0.07 -0.05 -1.01
C CYS A 129 -1.56 -0.24 -1.21
N MET A 130 -2.01 -0.49 -2.44
CA MET A 130 -3.37 -0.93 -2.73
C MET A 130 -3.37 -2.44 -2.90
N THR A 131 -4.19 -3.16 -2.13
CA THR A 131 -4.38 -4.60 -2.33
C THR A 131 -5.72 -4.89 -2.99
N THR A 132 -5.69 -5.82 -3.94
CA THR A 132 -6.87 -6.23 -4.72
C THR A 132 -7.02 -7.74 -4.65
N PRO A 133 -8.26 -8.27 -4.59
CA PRO A 133 -9.54 -7.54 -4.49
C PRO A 133 -9.72 -6.87 -3.12
N GLU A 134 -10.78 -6.09 -2.93
CA GLU A 134 -11.09 -5.44 -1.64
C GLU A 134 -11.21 -6.49 -0.50
N ALA A 135 -10.40 -6.31 0.55
CA ALA A 135 -10.29 -7.24 1.68
C ALA A 135 -11.22 -6.88 2.85
N LEU A 136 -11.52 -5.60 3.03
CA LEU A 136 -12.35 -5.08 4.13
C LEU A 136 -13.67 -4.55 3.58
N THR A 137 -14.78 -5.19 3.98
CA THR A 137 -16.14 -4.81 3.58
C THR A 137 -17.02 -4.62 4.82
N ASP A 138 -18.19 -4.02 4.63
CA ASP A 138 -19.21 -3.80 5.66
C ASP A 138 -20.05 -5.05 5.97
N THR A 139 -20.08 -6.04 5.07
CA THR A 139 -20.98 -7.20 5.17
C THR A 139 -20.30 -8.48 5.64
N LYS A 140 -18.99 -8.63 5.47
CA LYS A 140 -18.27 -9.86 5.76
C LYS A 140 -16.97 -9.60 6.50
N ALA A 141 -16.69 -10.43 7.51
CA ALA A 141 -15.39 -10.45 8.17
C ALA A 141 -14.28 -10.70 7.12
N PRO A 142 -13.15 -9.97 7.21
CA PRO A 142 -12.07 -10.07 6.24
C PRO A 142 -11.42 -11.46 6.23
N PHE A 143 -11.52 -12.24 7.30
CA PHE A 143 -10.89 -13.55 7.41
C PHE A 143 -11.88 -14.61 7.88
N THR A 144 -11.65 -15.86 7.47
CA THR A 144 -12.21 -17.05 8.12
C THR A 144 -11.35 -17.43 9.34
N GLU A 145 -11.89 -18.24 10.24
CA GLU A 145 -11.15 -18.74 11.41
C GLU A 145 -9.86 -19.49 11.01
N GLU A 146 -9.90 -20.27 9.93
CA GLU A 146 -8.73 -20.98 9.40
C GLU A 146 -7.66 -19.99 8.90
N GLN A 147 -8.06 -19.00 8.11
CA GLN A 147 -7.15 -17.95 7.62
C GLN A 147 -6.55 -17.15 8.77
N TRP A 148 -7.36 -16.79 9.76
CA TRP A 148 -6.90 -16.07 10.94
C TRP A 148 -5.89 -16.85 11.76
N ASN A 149 -6.09 -18.15 11.92
CA ASN A 149 -5.14 -19.02 12.59
C ASN A 149 -3.83 -19.16 11.80
N LYS A 150 -3.88 -19.24 10.46
CA LYS A 150 -2.67 -19.22 9.61
C LYS A 150 -1.90 -17.90 9.74
N ILE A 151 -2.60 -16.77 9.76
CA ILE A 151 -2.00 -15.45 9.97
C ILE A 151 -1.30 -15.41 11.33
N LYS A 152 -1.99 -15.75 12.43
CA LYS A 152 -1.39 -15.80 13.77
C LYS A 152 -0.16 -16.71 13.84
N ALA A 153 -0.20 -17.89 13.21
CA ALA A 153 0.95 -18.79 13.14
C ALA A 153 2.13 -18.17 12.38
N SER A 154 1.87 -17.44 11.28
CA SER A 154 2.92 -16.75 10.53
C SER A 154 3.57 -15.60 11.32
N LEU A 155 2.80 -14.96 12.22
CA LEU A 155 3.29 -13.87 13.08
C LEU A 155 4.20 -14.36 14.22
N THR A 156 3.94 -15.53 14.78
CA THR A 156 4.76 -16.12 15.86
C THR A 156 6.05 -16.77 15.37
N GLY A 157 6.39 -16.61 14.09
CA GLY A 157 7.59 -17.22 13.51
C GLY A 157 7.48 -18.72 13.31
N SER A 158 6.26 -19.28 13.28
CA SER A 158 6.04 -20.64 12.78
C SER A 158 6.20 -20.61 11.27
N ALA A 159 7.45 -20.59 10.81
CA ALA A 159 7.79 -20.83 9.44
C ALA A 159 7.36 -22.27 9.09
N SER A 160 6.10 -22.45 8.67
CA SER A 160 5.88 -23.40 7.60
C SER A 160 6.61 -22.80 6.41
N ALA A 161 7.83 -23.28 6.17
CA ALA A 161 8.55 -23.09 4.93
C ALA A 161 7.77 -23.80 3.81
N ALA A 162 6.56 -23.37 3.53
CA ALA A 162 5.92 -23.55 2.23
C ALA A 162 6.24 -22.28 1.45
N ALA A 163 7.51 -22.12 1.08
CA ALA A 163 7.82 -21.31 -0.08
C ALA A 163 6.98 -21.86 -1.26
N PRO A 164 6.40 -21.01 -2.12
CA PRO A 164 5.86 -21.50 -3.39
C PRO A 164 6.97 -22.29 -4.08
N SER A 165 6.67 -23.52 -4.49
CA SER A 165 7.65 -24.51 -4.95
C SER A 165 8.59 -23.91 -6.00
N LEU A 166 9.80 -23.52 -5.59
CA LEU A 166 10.86 -23.18 -6.51
C LEU A 166 11.36 -24.49 -7.11
N ILE A 167 10.93 -24.78 -8.35
CA ILE A 167 11.46 -25.89 -9.15
C ILE A 167 12.95 -25.61 -9.38
N ILE A 168 13.81 -26.32 -8.67
CA ILE A 168 15.26 -26.30 -8.89
C ILE A 168 15.53 -27.05 -10.21
N VAL A 169 15.83 -26.31 -11.28
CA VAL A 169 16.33 -26.91 -12.53
C VAL A 169 17.84 -27.10 -12.39
N ALA A 170 18.27 -28.36 -12.19
CA ALA A 170 19.69 -28.71 -12.19
C ALA A 170 20.20 -28.84 -13.64
N ILE A 171 21.11 -27.96 -14.05
CA ILE A 171 21.84 -28.10 -15.31
C ILE A 171 23.10 -28.91 -15.01
N ALA A 172 23.12 -30.17 -15.45
CA ALA A 172 24.33 -30.99 -15.43
C ALA A 172 25.19 -30.68 -16.68
N SER A 173 26.29 -29.96 -16.50
CA SER A 173 27.34 -29.84 -17.54
C SER A 173 28.32 -31.02 -17.41
N LEU A 174 28.10 -32.06 -18.20
CA LEU A 174 29.10 -33.09 -18.47
C LEU A 174 30.13 -32.53 -19.45
N GLY A 175 31.21 -31.95 -18.94
CA GLY A 175 32.43 -31.69 -19.71
C GLY A 175 33.18 -32.99 -19.94
N LEU A 176 33.00 -33.60 -21.12
CA LEU A 176 33.85 -34.70 -21.59
C LEU A 176 35.25 -34.16 -21.92
N LEU A 177 36.27 -34.70 -21.25
CA LEU A 177 37.66 -34.68 -21.68
C LEU A 177 37.83 -35.54 -22.93
N ALA A 178 38.29 -34.94 -24.03
CA ALA A 178 38.81 -35.55 -25.26
C ALA A 178 39.35 -34.39 -26.13
N LEU A 179 40.60 -34.27 -26.58
CA LEU A 179 41.83 -35.08 -26.64
C LEU A 179 43.01 -34.19 -26.24
#